data_AF-A0A285C7A3-F1
#
_entry.id   AF-A0A285C7A3-F1
#
_cell.length_a   1.000
_cell.length_b   1.000
_cell.length_c   1.000
_cell.angle_alpha   90.00
_cell.angle_beta   90.00
_cell.angle_gamma   90.00
#
_symmetry.space_group_name_H-M   'P 1'
#
loop_
_entity.id
_entity.type
_entity.pdbx_description
1 polymer ?
#
loop_
_entity_poly.entity_id
_entity_poly.type
_entity_poly.pdbx_seq_one_letter_code
_entity_poly.pdbx_strand_id
1 'polypeptide(L)'
;MVNGEIQNTGTECFSVWVQWTRDFIPSPYTKHATQCGAGVSPVNLRLSPYQLTTTGRLKVCQGAADTTDCGSAISLTTWPINNSKKTASTNQSPPR
;
A
#
# COMPACT_ATOMS: atom_id res chain seq x y z
N MET A 1 -0.72 6.93 -9.33
CA MET A 1 0.42 6.15 -8.79
C MET A 1 0.37 6.29 -7.29
N VAL A 2 0.60 5.22 -6.53
CA VAL A 2 0.71 5.28 -5.06
C VAL A 2 2.16 5.01 -4.70
N ASN A 3 2.77 5.97 -4.02
CA ASN A 3 4.14 5.89 -3.54
C ASN A 3 4.12 5.98 -2.02
N GLY A 4 4.96 5.18 -1.39
CA GLY A 4 5.13 5.17 0.05
C GLY A 4 6.30 4.29 0.45
N GLU A 5 6.41 4.04 1.73
CA GLU A 5 7.46 3.20 2.30
C GLU A 5 6.85 2.30 3.34
N ILE A 6 7.34 1.06 3.42
CA ILE A 6 7.09 0.21 4.58
C ILE A 6 8.30 0.33 5.50
N GLN A 7 8.05 0.82 6.71
CA GLN A 7 9.05 0.97 7.76
C GLN A 7 8.78 -0.08 8.83
N ASN A 8 9.82 -0.82 9.19
CA ASN A 8 9.79 -1.78 10.28
C ASN A 8 10.96 -1.49 11.21
N THR A 9 10.72 -1.52 12.51
CA THR A 9 11.73 -1.28 13.55
C THR A 9 12.02 -2.54 14.37
N GLY A 10 11.27 -3.63 14.16
CA GLY A 10 11.39 -4.90 14.87
C GLY A 10 12.08 -5.99 14.04
N THR A 11 12.03 -7.24 14.53
CA THR A 11 12.64 -8.41 13.89
C THR A 11 11.75 -9.11 12.86
N GLU A 12 10.46 -8.79 12.87
CA GLU A 12 9.47 -9.43 12.00
C GLU A 12 9.64 -9.04 10.53
N CYS A 13 8.94 -9.74 9.65
CA CYS A 13 8.78 -9.33 8.26
C CYS A 13 7.39 -8.77 8.03
N PHE A 14 7.29 -7.74 7.20
CA PHE A 14 6.01 -7.27 6.68
C PHE A 14 6.07 -7.13 5.18
N SER A 15 4.94 -7.37 4.52
CA SER A 15 4.80 -7.30 3.07
C SER A 15 3.54 -6.58 2.64
N VAL A 16 3.64 -5.89 1.50
CA VAL A 16 2.52 -5.16 0.88
C VAL A 16 2.00 -5.94 -0.30
N TRP A 17 0.69 -6.16 -0.33
CA TRP A 17 0.00 -6.90 -1.38
C TRP A 17 -1.15 -6.11 -1.96
N VAL A 18 -1.35 -6.26 -3.26
CA VAL A 18 -2.45 -5.61 -3.98
C VAL A 18 -3.26 -6.65 -4.73
N GLN A 19 -4.58 -6.50 -4.68
CA GLN A 19 -5.52 -7.24 -5.50
C GLN A 19 -6.32 -6.26 -6.35
N TRP A 20 -6.42 -6.58 -7.63
CA TRP A 20 -7.31 -5.89 -8.56
C TRP A 20 -8.54 -6.75 -8.81
N THR A 21 -9.70 -6.12 -8.82
CA THR A 21 -10.96 -6.71 -9.26
C THR A 21 -11.38 -5.98 -10.52
N ARG A 22 -11.67 -6.73 -11.59
CA ARG A 22 -12.18 -6.20 -12.86
C ARG A 22 -13.49 -6.90 -13.16
N ASP A 23 -14.54 -6.15 -13.46
CA ASP A 23 -15.88 -6.72 -13.73
C ASP A 23 -16.34 -7.70 -12.64
N PHE A 24 -16.14 -7.33 -11.38
CA PHE A 24 -16.43 -8.15 -10.19
C PHE A 24 -15.63 -9.47 -10.06
N ILE A 25 -14.65 -9.70 -10.92
CA ILE A 25 -13.75 -10.87 -10.85
C ILE A 25 -12.44 -10.47 -10.13
N PRO A 26 -12.19 -10.97 -8.90
CA PRO A 26 -10.96 -10.67 -8.18
C PRO A 26 -9.79 -11.47 -8.76
N SER A 27 -8.69 -10.77 -9.08
CA SER A 27 -7.42 -11.39 -9.42
C SER A 27 -6.70 -11.90 -8.16
N PRO A 28 -5.67 -12.76 -8.30
CA PRO A 28 -4.80 -13.10 -7.19
C PRO A 28 -4.13 -11.85 -6.58
N TYR A 29 -3.70 -11.97 -5.32
CA TYR A 29 -2.88 -10.94 -4.70
C TYR A 29 -1.46 -10.97 -5.27
N THR A 30 -0.93 -9.80 -5.60
CA THR A 30 0.45 -9.61 -6.05
C THR A 30 1.23 -8.90 -4.97
N LYS A 31 2.41 -9.44 -4.61
CA LYS A 31 3.33 -8.82 -3.66
C LYS A 31 4.08 -7.69 -4.34
N HIS A 32 4.18 -6.54 -3.66
CA HIS A 32 4.84 -5.36 -4.20
C HIS A 32 6.08 -4.93 -3.41
N ALA A 33 6.08 -5.14 -2.11
CA ALA A 33 7.21 -4.81 -1.25
C ALA A 33 7.29 -5.76 -0.07
N THR A 34 8.48 -5.87 0.51
CA THR A 34 8.72 -6.59 1.75
C THR A 34 9.82 -5.86 2.51
N GLN A 35 9.66 -5.77 3.83
CA GLN A 35 10.68 -5.30 4.75
C GLN A 35 10.77 -6.28 5.91
N CYS A 36 11.97 -6.86 6.09
CA CYS A 36 12.29 -7.75 7.19
C CYS A 36 13.30 -7.08 8.10
N GLY A 37 13.10 -7.20 9.40
CA GLY A 37 13.98 -6.54 10.36
C GLY A 37 13.86 -5.02 10.34
N ALA A 38 14.74 -4.37 11.10
CA ALA A 38 14.83 -2.92 11.13
C ALA A 38 15.25 -2.37 9.75
N GLY A 39 14.41 -1.52 9.17
CA GLY A 39 14.70 -0.89 7.89
C GLY A 39 13.48 -0.32 7.19
N VAL A 40 13.72 0.16 5.98
CA VAL A 40 12.73 0.82 5.14
C VAL A 40 12.80 0.23 3.74
N SER A 41 11.64 -0.15 3.20
CA SER A 41 11.52 -0.64 1.82
C SER A 41 10.52 0.22 1.04
N PRO A 42 10.89 0.72 -0.15
CA PRO A 42 10.02 1.57 -0.93
C PRO A 42 8.84 0.77 -1.53
N VAL A 43 7.66 1.37 -1.49
CA VAL A 43 6.43 0.84 -2.08
C VAL A 43 6.05 1.71 -3.27
N ASN A 44 6.18 1.16 -4.47
CA ASN A 44 5.82 1.84 -5.72
C ASN A 44 4.72 1.04 -6.43
N LEU A 45 3.50 1.57 -6.39
CA LEU A 45 2.33 0.93 -6.99
C LEU A 45 1.88 1.72 -8.21
N ARG A 46 2.05 1.09 -9.37
CA ARG A 46 1.44 1.57 -10.60
C ARG A 46 -0.02 1.12 -10.61
N LEU A 47 -0.92 2.07 -10.40
CA LEU A 47 -2.35 1.81 -10.52
C LEU A 47 -2.66 1.50 -11.99
N SER A 48 -3.47 0.47 -12.22
CA SER A 48 -4.04 0.26 -13.57
C SER A 48 -4.79 1.52 -13.99
N PRO A 49 -4.81 1.87 -15.28
CA PRO A 49 -5.61 2.98 -15.77
C PRO A 49 -7.04 2.81 -15.27
N TYR A 50 -7.63 3.91 -14.80
CA TYR A 50 -8.98 3.91 -14.27
C TYR A 50 -9.94 3.38 -15.35
N GLN A 51 -10.61 2.28 -15.04
CA GLN A 51 -11.65 1.68 -15.87
C GLN A 51 -12.90 1.56 -15.00
N LEU A 52 -14.08 1.80 -15.60
CA LEU A 52 -15.34 1.43 -14.97
C LEU A 52 -15.26 -0.04 -14.53
N THR A 53 -15.92 -0.37 -13.41
CA THR A 53 -15.91 -1.69 -12.75
C THR A 53 -14.54 -2.19 -12.23
N THR A 54 -13.46 -1.41 -12.35
CA THR A 54 -12.15 -1.78 -11.79
C THR A 54 -11.96 -1.22 -10.39
N THR A 55 -11.73 -2.10 -9.42
CA THR A 55 -11.38 -1.72 -8.05
C THR A 55 -10.06 -2.33 -7.61
N GLY A 56 -9.30 -1.60 -6.77
CA GLY A 56 -8.04 -2.06 -6.21
C GLY A 56 -8.09 -2.07 -4.69
N ARG A 57 -7.50 -3.09 -4.07
CA ARG A 57 -7.35 -3.19 -2.61
C ARG A 57 -5.89 -3.41 -2.26
N LEU A 58 -5.41 -2.69 -1.26
CA LEU A 58 -4.09 -2.84 -0.67
C LEU A 58 -4.22 -3.43 0.71
N LYS A 59 -3.34 -4.37 1.07
CA LYS A 59 -3.19 -4.83 2.45
C LYS A 59 -1.72 -4.97 2.81
N VAL A 60 -1.45 -4.81 4.11
CA VAL A 60 -0.15 -5.07 4.71
C VAL A 60 -0.29 -6.34 5.53
N CYS A 61 0.63 -7.28 5.31
CA CYS A 61 0.61 -8.59 5.95
C CYS A 61 1.90 -8.80 6.74
N GLN A 62 1.78 -9.47 7.89
CA GLN A 62 2.95 -10.01 8.59
C GLN A 62 3.46 -11.22 7.82
N GLY A 63 4.79 -11.37 7.74
CA GLY A 63 5.46 -12.34 6.89
C GLY A 63 5.69 -11.85 5.46
N ALA A 64 6.33 -12.70 4.66
CA ALA A 64 6.76 -12.40 3.29
C ALA A 64 6.21 -13.35 2.22
N ALA A 65 5.60 -14.46 2.64
CA ALA A 65 5.27 -15.56 1.74
C ALA A 65 3.84 -15.47 1.20
N ASP A 66 2.89 -15.11 2.07
CA ASP A 66 1.46 -15.21 1.76
C ASP A 66 0.68 -14.02 2.33
N THR A 67 -0.64 -14.18 2.38
CA THR A 67 -1.56 -13.15 2.85
C THR A 67 -2.52 -13.65 3.92
N THR A 68 -2.09 -14.61 4.76
CA THR A 68 -2.94 -15.18 5.81
C THR A 68 -3.08 -14.27 7.02
N ASP A 69 -2.02 -13.53 7.37
CA ASP A 69 -2.00 -12.61 8.52
C ASP A 69 -1.86 -11.17 8.03
N CYS A 70 -2.99 -10.49 7.83
CA CYS A 70 -3.03 -9.14 7.28
C CYS A 70 -3.91 -8.21 8.09
N GLY A 71 -3.48 -6.95 8.16
CA GLY A 71 -4.34 -5.86 8.62
C GLY A 71 -5.49 -5.56 7.65
N SER A 72 -6.32 -4.60 8.01
CA SER A 72 -7.46 -4.18 7.20
C SER A 72 -7.04 -3.73 5.81
N ALA A 73 -7.82 -4.14 4.79
CA ALA A 73 -7.58 -3.72 3.42
C ALA A 73 -8.00 -2.25 3.21
N ILE A 74 -7.17 -1.49 2.51
CA ILE A 74 -7.43 -0.11 2.11
C ILE A 74 -7.83 -0.10 0.63
N SER A 75 -8.90 0.63 0.30
CA SER A 75 -9.30 0.84 -1.10
C SER A 75 -8.28 1.74 -1.81
N LEU A 76 -7.73 1.25 -2.92
CA LEU A 76 -6.94 2.05 -3.86
C LEU A 76 -7.83 2.80 -4.87
N THR A 77 -9.14 2.55 -4.83
CA THR A 77 -10.13 3.23 -5.66
C THR A 77 -10.80 4.32 -4.82
N THR A 78 -10.56 5.58 -5.17
CA THR A 78 -11.18 6.76 -4.53
C THR A 78 -12.17 7.43 -5.47
N TRP A 79 -13.35 7.75 -4.94
CA TRP A 79 -14.43 8.47 -5.60
C TRP A 79 -14.99 9.55 -4.65
N PRO A 80 -15.17 10.82 -5.09
CA PRO A 80 -14.58 11.43 -6.28
C PRO A 80 -13.06 11.61 -6.12
N ILE A 81 -12.37 11.86 -7.24
CA ILE A 81 -10.92 12.13 -7.27
C ILE A 81 -10.67 13.45 -6.55
N ASN A 82 -10.40 13.42 -5.25
CA ASN A 82 -9.93 14.60 -4.54
C ASN A 82 -8.41 14.68 -4.73
N ASN A 83 -7.95 15.64 -5.54
CA ASN A 83 -6.54 15.96 -5.78
C ASN A 83 -5.88 16.64 -4.56
N SER A 84 -6.29 16.30 -3.33
CA SER A 84 -5.61 16.77 -2.13
C SER A 84 -4.28 16.02 -2.03
N LYS A 85 -3.24 16.62 -2.60
CA LYS A 85 -1.85 16.32 -2.24
C LYS A 85 -1.78 16.33 -0.72
N LYS A 86 -1.74 15.16 -0.08
CA LYS A 86 -1.33 15.07 1.33
C LYS A 86 0.16 15.40 1.33
N THR A 87 0.45 16.67 1.57
CA THR A 87 1.74 17.16 2.00
C THR A 87 2.19 16.27 3.15
N ALA A 88 3.26 15.51 2.93
CA ALA A 88 3.91 14.77 4.00
C ALA A 88 4.28 15.78 5.09
N SER A 89 3.90 15.45 6.32
CA SER A 89 4.14 16.24 7.52
C SER A 89 5.65 16.31 7.77
N THR A 90 6.31 17.35 7.27
CA THR A 90 7.63 17.73 7.75
C THR A 90 7.43 18.57 9.01
N ASN A 91 7.71 17.96 10.16
CA ASN A 91 7.88 18.67 11.44
C ASN A 91 8.84 19.84 11.25
N GLN A 92 8.36 21.07 11.40
CA GLN A 92 9.20 22.24 11.63
C GLN A 92 9.25 22.51 13.14
N SER A 93 10.40 22.23 13.75
CA SER A 93 10.78 22.81 15.05
C SER A 93 10.99 24.32 14.89
N PRO A 94 10.66 25.15 15.90
CA PRO A 94 10.88 26.59 15.83
C PRO A 94 12.35 26.94 16.14
N PRO A 95 12.99 27.85 15.37
CA PRO A 95 14.16 28.56 15.86
C PRO A 95 13.73 29.70 16.81
N ARG A 96 14.61 29.93 17.78
CA ARG A 96 14.52 30.86 18.92
C ARG A 96 14.66 32.33 18.50
#